data_AF-A0A2E1FMY0-F1
#
_entry.id   AF-A0A2E1FMY0-F1
#
_cell.length_a   1.000
_cell.length_b   1.000
_cell.length_c   1.000
_cell.angle_alpha   90.00
_cell.angle_beta   90.00
_cell.angle_gamma   90.00
#
_symmetry.space_group_name_H-M   'P 1'
#
loop_
_entity.id
_entity.type
_entity.pdbx_description
1 polymer ?
#
loop_
_entity_poly.entity_id
_entity_poly.type
_entity_poly.pdbx_seq_one_letter_code
_entity_poly.pdbx_strand_id
1 'polypeptide(L)' 'MKTEYTLPTELASGLINNDWSFLDYINDIEYNKIIDQFLSDLDDEGLFCYEIKDDNRFEKYHDLANYGVLACDCSTFIFN' A
#
# COMPACT_ATOMS: atom_id res chain seq x y z
N MET A 1 8.48 4.37 -15.93
CA MET A 1 9.34 5.36 -15.24
C MET A 1 9.25 4.97 -13.79
N LYS A 2 10.35 4.75 -13.07
CA LYS A 2 10.22 4.20 -11.72
C LYS A 2 9.46 5.17 -10.80
N THR A 3 8.35 4.73 -10.26
CA THR A 3 7.55 5.47 -9.27
C THR A 3 7.78 4.85 -7.89
N GLU A 4 8.13 5.67 -6.91
CA GLU A 4 8.30 5.22 -5.53
C GLU A 4 7.12 5.72 -4.69
N TYR A 5 6.55 4.81 -3.90
CA TYR A 5 5.53 5.14 -2.90
C TYR A 5 6.02 4.75 -1.51
N THR A 6 5.65 5.54 -0.51
CA THR A 6 5.71 5.19 0.91
C THR A 6 4.32 4.70 1.33
N LEU A 7 4.20 3.41 1.63
CA LEU A 7 2.91 2.76 1.90
C LEU A 7 2.99 1.91 3.17
N PRO A 8 1.83 1.61 3.81
CA PRO A 8 1.78 0.69 4.95
C PRO A 8 2.47 -0.64 4.64
N THR A 9 3.29 -1.10 5.57
CA THR A 9 4.19 -2.25 5.39
C THR A 9 3.42 -3.53 5.08
N GLU A 10 2.24 -3.70 5.67
CA GLU A 10 1.35 -4.83 5.46
C GLU A 10 0.90 -5.00 3.99
N LEU A 11 0.89 -3.92 3.18
CA LEU A 11 0.55 -4.03 1.76
C LEU A 11 1.55 -4.88 0.97
N ALA A 12 2.74 -5.14 1.52
CA ALA A 12 3.73 -6.00 0.90
C ALA A 12 3.18 -7.40 0.59
N SER A 13 2.38 -7.98 1.48
CA SER A 13 1.81 -9.31 1.24
C SER A 13 0.83 -9.31 0.07
N GLY A 14 -0.02 -8.28 -0.02
CA GLY A 14 -0.99 -8.11 -1.09
C GLY A 14 -0.33 -7.82 -2.43
N LEU A 15 0.59 -6.86 -2.46
CA LEU A 15 1.20 -6.38 -3.71
C LEU A 15 2.23 -7.35 -4.31
N ILE A 16 2.96 -8.12 -3.50
CA ILE A 16 3.95 -9.09 -3.99
C ILE A 16 3.33 -10.49 -4.17
N ASN A 17 2.57 -10.96 -3.18
CA ASN A 17 2.12 -12.36 -3.12
C ASN A 17 0.64 -12.52 -3.47
N ASN A 18 -0.07 -11.43 -3.77
CA ASN A 18 -1.54 -11.42 -3.89
C ASN A 18 -2.24 -11.97 -2.63
N ASP A 19 -1.61 -11.80 -1.47
CA ASP A 19 -2.13 -12.23 -0.17
C ASP A 19 -2.67 -11.02 0.60
N TRP A 20 -3.99 -10.87 0.54
CA TRP A 20 -4.75 -9.79 1.18
C TRP A 20 -5.37 -10.21 2.51
N SER A 21 -4.95 -11.34 3.09
CA SER A 21 -5.51 -11.84 4.36
C SER A 21 -5.36 -10.86 5.53
N PHE A 22 -4.40 -9.93 5.48
CA PHE A 22 -4.25 -8.86 6.46
C PHE A 22 -5.50 -7.96 6.57
N LEU A 23 -6.29 -7.82 5.48
CA LEU A 23 -7.55 -7.07 5.50
C LEU A 23 -8.59 -7.72 6.43
N ASP A 24 -8.62 -9.05 6.50
CA ASP A 24 -9.51 -9.79 7.41
C ASP A 24 -9.10 -9.56 8.87
N TYR A 25 -7.80 -9.40 9.14
CA TYR A 25 -7.30 -9.11 10.49
C TYR A 25 -7.58 -7.66 10.92
N ILE A 26 -7.44 -6.70 10.01
CA ILE A 26 -7.78 -5.29 10.26
C ILE A 26 -9.30 -5.17 10.49
N ASN A 27 -10.10 -5.89 9.70
CA ASN A 27 -11.57 -5.93 9.81
C ASN A 27 -12.21 -4.53 9.81
N ASP A 28 -11.72 -3.66 8.92
CA ASP A 28 -12.23 -2.30 8.74
C ASP A 28 -12.72 -2.13 7.29
N ILE A 29 -14.03 -1.93 7.16
CA ILE A 29 -14.70 -1.79 5.86
C ILE A 29 -14.22 -0.54 5.12
N GLU A 30 -13.93 0.56 5.83
CA GLU A 30 -13.43 1.78 5.19
C GLU A 30 -11.99 1.60 4.72
N TYR A 31 -11.16 0.91 5.51
CA TYR A 31 -9.81 0.57 5.08
C TYR A 31 -9.81 -0.30 3.82
N ASN A 32 -10.69 -1.31 3.75
CA ASN A 32 -10.82 -2.16 2.56
C ASN A 32 -11.19 -1.34 1.31
N LYS A 33 -12.14 -0.41 1.42
CA LYS A 33 -12.50 0.49 0.29
C LYS A 33 -11.34 1.38 -0.14
N ILE A 34 -10.52 1.86 0.81
CA ILE A 34 -9.33 2.66 0.51
C ILE A 34 -8.33 1.83 -0.31
N ILE A 35 -8.07 0.59 0.10
CA ILE A 35 -7.19 -0.31 -0.64
C ILE A 35 -7.75 -0.61 -2.02
N ASP A 36 -9.05 -0.92 -2.13
CA ASP A 36 -9.69 -1.16 -3.44
C ASP A 36 -9.56 0.04 -4.38
N GLN A 37 -9.77 1.26 -3.87
CA GLN A 37 -9.60 2.49 -4.67
C GLN A 37 -8.14 2.67 -5.12
N PHE A 38 -7.19 2.51 -4.21
CA PHE A 38 -5.76 2.62 -4.54
C PHE A 38 -5.33 1.59 -5.59
N LEU A 39 -5.80 0.34 -5.47
CA LEU A 39 -5.51 -0.70 -6.46
C LEU A 39 -6.12 -0.39 -7.83
N SER A 40 -7.33 0.17 -7.86
CA SER A 40 -7.96 0.63 -9.11
C SER A 40 -7.15 1.75 -9.77
N ASP A 41 -6.67 2.71 -8.99
CA ASP A 41 -5.86 3.83 -9.50
C ASP A 41 -4.54 3.31 -10.10
N LEU A 42 -3.88 2.34 -9.43
CA LEU A 42 -2.68 1.70 -9.94
C LEU A 42 -2.92 0.94 -11.27
N ASP A 43 -4.03 0.22 -11.39
CA ASP A 43 -4.39 -0.52 -12.62
C ASP A 43 -4.70 0.44 -13.79
N ASP A 44 -5.42 1.53 -13.51
CA ASP A 44 -5.70 2.59 -14.49
C ASP A 44 -4.41 3.26 -15.01
N GLU A 45 -3.38 3.37 -14.16
CA GLU A 45 -2.05 3.86 -14.53
C GLU A 45 -1.12 2.78 -15.12
N GLY A 46 -1.53 1.50 -15.09
CA GLY A 46 -0.73 0.37 -15.55
C GLY A 46 0.52 0.11 -14.68
N LEU A 47 0.46 0.48 -13.41
CA LEU A 47 1.53 0.35 -12.43
C LEU A 47 1.42 -0.98 -11.67
N PHE A 48 2.54 -1.71 -11.58
CA PHE A 48 2.67 -2.89 -10.73
C PHE A 48 3.90 -2.79 -9.83
N CYS A 49 3.76 -3.26 -8.59
CA CYS A 49 4.85 -3.31 -7.63
C CYS A 49 5.81 -4.45 -8.00
N TYR A 50 7.10 -4.16 -8.11
CA TYR A 50 8.11 -5.21 -8.37
C TYR A 50 9.22 -5.27 -7.33
N GLU A 51 9.33 -4.29 -6.45
CA GLU A 51 10.33 -4.25 -5.38
C GLU A 51 9.79 -3.49 -4.16
N ILE A 52 10.14 -3.99 -2.97
CA ILE A 52 9.89 -3.32 -1.69
C ILE A 52 11.22 -3.25 -0.94
N LYS A 53 11.58 -2.07 -0.45
CA LYS A 53 12.76 -1.88 0.38
C LYS A 53 12.45 -2.38 1.79
N ASP A 54 13.41 -3.07 2.41
CA ASP A 54 13.32 -3.49 3.82
C ASP A 54 13.69 -2.32 4.75
N ASP A 55 12.89 -1.24 4.67
CA ASP A 55 13.13 0.05 5.33
C ASP A 55 11.95 0.52 6.19
N ASN A 56 11.35 -0.44 6.91
CA ASN A 56 10.20 -0.23 7.78
C ASN A 56 10.46 0.88 8.80
N ARG A 57 9.58 1.87 8.81
CA ARG A 57 9.61 3.05 9.69
C ARG A 57 8.20 3.57 9.97
N PHE A 58 7.98 4.08 11.17
CA PHE A 58 6.71 4.73 11.50
C PHE A 58 6.59 6.09 10.79
N GLU A 59 5.57 6.26 9.95
CA GLU A 59 5.33 7.48 9.17
C GLU A 59 3.97 8.09 9.46
N LYS A 60 3.98 9.42 9.64
CA LYS A 60 2.74 10.20 9.77
C LYS A 60 2.20 10.66 8.40
N TYR A 61 3.08 10.81 7.43
CA TYR A 61 2.76 11.32 6.10
C TYR A 61 3.26 10.32 5.06
N HIS A 62 2.32 9.65 4.39
CA HIS A 62 2.58 8.59 3.41
C HIS A 62 1.49 8.62 2.33
N ASP A 63 1.63 7.87 1.25
CA ASP A 63 0.81 8.08 0.04
C ASP A 63 -0.66 7.67 0.21
N LEU A 64 -0.95 6.74 1.13
CA LEU A 64 -2.33 6.43 1.53
C LEU A 64 -2.98 7.40 2.52
N ALA A 65 -2.22 8.38 3.05
CA ALA A 65 -2.80 9.36 3.97
C ALA A 65 -3.89 10.21 3.30
N ASN A 66 -3.75 10.48 1.99
CA ASN A 66 -4.77 11.19 1.19
C ASN A 66 -6.08 10.41 1.06
N TYR A 67 -6.03 9.09 1.21
CA TYR A 67 -7.20 8.22 1.15
C TYR A 67 -7.84 8.02 2.53
N GLY A 68 -7.21 8.50 3.61
CA GLY A 68 -7.75 8.45 4.98
C GLY A 68 -7.06 7.46 5.91
N VAL A 69 -5.95 6.85 5.50
CA VAL A 69 -5.15 5.98 6.38
C VAL A 69 -4.40 6.81 7.42
N LEU A 70 -4.44 6.35 8.68
CA LEU A 70 -3.74 6.99 9.80
C LEU A 70 -2.24 6.65 9.81
N ALA A 71 -1.47 7.41 10.60
CA ALA A 71 -0.05 7.16 10.81
C ALA A 71 0.24 5.70 11.22
N CYS A 72 1.16 5.05 10.51
CA CYS A 72 1.45 3.62 10.64
C CYS A 72 2.89 3.29 10.21
N ASP A 73 3.28 2.03 10.38
CA ASP A 73 4.56 1.52 9.91
C ASP A 73 4.56 1.36 8.38
N CYS A 74 5.46 2.05 7.70
CA CYS A 74 5.54 2.12 6.25
C CYS A 74 6.89 1.61 5.72
N SER A 75 6.87 1.10 4.49
CA SER A 75 8.04 0.79 3.68
C SER A 75 8.01 1.53 2.35
N THR A 76 9.14 1.56 1.64
CA THR A 76 9.20 2.09 0.28
C THR A 76 8.96 1.02 -0.76
N PHE A 77 7.95 1.23 -1.61
CA PHE A 77 7.51 0.35 -2.68
C PHE A 77 7.89 0.98 -4.03
N ILE A 78 8.36 0.15 -4.97
CA ILE A 78 8.80 0.60 -6.29
C ILE A 78 7.94 -0.02 -7.39
N PHE A 79 7.35 0.85 -8.20
CA PHE A 79 6.49 0.54 -9.34
C PHE A 79 7.18 0.92 -10.66
N ASN A 80 6.75 0.31 -11.78
CA ASN A 80 7.41 0.33 -13.10
C ASN A 80 7.16 1.59 -13.97
#